data_AF-A0A7Z8YAM5-F1
#
_entry.id   AF-A0A7Z8YAM5-F1
#
_cell.length_a   1.000
_cell.length_b   1.000
_cell.length_c   1.000
_cell.angle_alpha   90.00
_cell.angle_beta   90.00
_cell.angle_gamma   90.00
#
_symmetry.space_group_name_H-M   'P 1'
#
loop_
_entity.id
_entity.type
_entity.pdbx_description
1 polymer ?
#
loop_
_entity_poly.entity_id
_entity_poly.type
_entity_poly.pdbx_seq_one_letter_code
_entity_poly.pdbx_strand_id
1 'polypeptide(L)'
;MSILMQGITYNTMMALVTGAIMVMVPLFMRAAGRPNRRTVAGFGWTFAALGAFLGITGLHMMLTWPLAQIDGAFCCAVDNITFGEPAAFFGVLTFFAGLAIIRGERAEDRGERKFDVVATLRPILYVAAIGGIGLIFFGIAGMHFGMWRPPDTEPIARLMAGSLLEPLLMMFLYCGTGLAAMLSPFAPENKHIGRFFTLATWGCGVLWCFLAFTVFYSHVGFFPPAA
;
A
#
# COMPACT_ATOMS: atom_id res chain seq x y z
N MET A 1 -12.03 32.69 -7.43
CA MET A 1 -11.41 31.44 -7.91
C MET A 1 -11.69 30.39 -6.86
N SER A 2 -12.46 29.36 -7.19
CA SER A 2 -12.97 28.37 -6.23
C SER A 2 -11.83 27.61 -5.56
N ILE A 3 -11.60 27.85 -4.26
CA ILE A 3 -10.64 27.13 -3.41
C ILE A 3 -11.12 25.69 -3.12
N LEU A 4 -12.28 25.28 -3.65
CA LEU A 4 -12.94 23.99 -3.39
C LEU A 4 -12.95 23.06 -4.63
N MET A 5 -12.02 23.19 -5.56
CA MET A 5 -11.77 22.14 -6.57
C MET A 5 -10.90 21.04 -5.93
N GLN A 6 -11.35 20.41 -4.85
CA GLN A 6 -10.66 19.26 -4.30
C GLN A 6 -11.08 18.04 -5.11
N GLY A 7 -10.16 17.53 -5.94
CA GLY A 7 -10.35 16.25 -6.62
C GLY A 7 -10.60 15.13 -5.61
N ILE A 8 -10.94 13.95 -6.09
CA ILE A 8 -11.17 12.77 -5.25
C ILE A 8 -9.83 12.34 -4.64
N THR A 9 -9.50 12.85 -3.45
CA THR A 9 -8.21 12.62 -2.78
C THR A 9 -8.38 11.69 -1.58
N TYR A 10 -8.44 10.37 -1.83
CA TYR A 10 -8.28 9.36 -0.77
C TYR A 10 -6.84 8.84 -0.67
N ASN A 11 -5.93 9.34 -1.51
CA ASN A 11 -4.52 8.94 -1.61
C ASN A 11 -3.80 8.91 -0.24
N THR A 12 -4.08 9.86 0.65
CA THR A 12 -3.54 9.88 2.02
C THR A 12 -3.95 8.64 2.82
N MET A 13 -5.23 8.30 2.81
CA MET A 13 -5.73 7.15 3.54
C MET A 13 -5.31 5.84 2.86
N MET A 14 -5.25 5.82 1.53
CA MET A 14 -4.74 4.66 0.77
C MET A 14 -3.27 4.39 1.09
N ALA A 15 -2.44 5.43 1.22
CA ALA A 15 -1.05 5.32 1.68
C ALA A 15 -0.96 4.77 3.11
N LEU A 16 -1.79 5.30 4.04
CA LEU A 16 -1.83 4.81 5.42
C LEU A 16 -2.24 3.33 5.49
N VAL A 17 -3.30 2.95 4.78
CA VAL A 17 -3.78 1.56 4.74
C VAL A 17 -2.74 0.63 4.13
N THR A 18 -2.07 1.06 3.05
CA THR A 18 -0.97 0.32 2.43
C THR A 18 0.15 0.06 3.45
N GLY A 19 0.60 1.12 4.14
CA GLY A 19 1.61 1.00 5.19
C GLY A 19 1.19 0.08 6.33
N ALA A 20 -0.06 0.21 6.79
CA ALA A 20 -0.61 -0.62 7.86
C ALA A 20 -0.67 -2.11 7.47
N ILE A 21 -1.12 -2.44 6.26
CA ILE A 21 -1.11 -3.82 5.74
C ILE A 21 0.34 -4.35 5.74
N MET A 22 1.28 -3.57 5.19
CA MET A 22 2.68 -3.97 5.09
C MET A 22 3.32 -4.21 6.47
N VAL A 23 3.04 -3.38 7.47
CA VAL A 23 3.51 -3.60 8.86
C VAL A 23 2.87 -4.85 9.48
N MET A 24 1.61 -5.13 9.17
CA MET A 24 0.90 -6.30 9.70
C MET A 24 1.40 -7.63 9.12
N VAL A 25 1.88 -7.66 7.87
CA VAL A 25 2.41 -8.88 7.22
C VAL A 25 3.50 -9.59 8.05
N PRO A 26 4.63 -8.95 8.44
CA PRO A 26 5.66 -9.62 9.23
C PRO A 26 5.19 -9.99 10.64
N LEU A 27 4.25 -9.23 11.22
CA LEU A 27 3.64 -9.57 12.51
C LEU A 27 2.78 -10.84 12.39
N PHE A 28 1.98 -10.93 11.32
CA PHE A 28 1.21 -12.12 10.97
C PHE A 28 2.12 -13.33 10.75
N MET A 29 3.17 -13.21 9.93
CA MET A 29 4.10 -14.32 9.69
C MET A 29 4.73 -14.82 11.00
N ARG A 30 5.15 -13.90 11.88
CA ARG A 30 5.70 -14.25 13.19
C ARG A 30 4.68 -14.95 14.08
N ALA A 31 3.42 -14.51 14.06
CA ALA A 31 2.35 -15.14 14.83
C ALA A 31 2.00 -16.53 14.29
N ALA A 32 1.88 -16.65 12.97
CA ALA A 32 1.51 -17.87 12.27
C ALA A 32 2.61 -18.95 12.31
N GLY A 33 3.89 -18.54 12.38
CA GLY A 33 5.03 -19.47 12.42
C GLY A 33 5.37 -20.03 13.82
N ARG A 34 4.68 -19.63 14.89
CA ARG A 34 4.99 -20.12 16.25
C ARG A 34 4.44 -21.53 16.50
N PRO A 35 5.19 -22.41 17.19
CA PRO A 35 4.62 -23.63 17.75
C PRO A 35 3.54 -23.28 18.78
N ASN A 36 2.43 -24.02 18.81
CA ASN A 36 1.27 -23.74 19.67
C ASN A 36 0.77 -22.28 19.55
N ARG A 37 0.78 -21.73 18.33
CA ARG A 37 0.28 -20.39 18.05
C ARG A 37 -1.15 -20.21 18.53
N ARG A 38 -1.47 -18.97 18.94
CA ARG A 38 -2.86 -18.53 19.09
C ARG A 38 -3.49 -18.38 17.70
N THR A 39 -4.82 -18.32 17.65
CA THR A 39 -5.55 -18.06 16.40
C THR A 39 -5.02 -16.80 15.70
N VAL A 40 -4.91 -16.87 14.38
CA VAL A 40 -4.56 -15.73 13.52
C VAL A 40 -5.77 -15.21 12.75
N ALA A 41 -6.99 -15.65 13.09
CA ALA A 41 -8.23 -15.18 12.48
C ALA A 41 -8.38 -13.65 12.57
N GLY A 42 -7.90 -13.03 13.66
CA GLY A 42 -7.87 -11.57 13.82
C GLY A 42 -7.04 -10.87 12.73
N PHE A 43 -5.88 -11.43 12.34
CA PHE A 43 -5.12 -10.92 11.20
C PHE A 43 -5.89 -11.07 9.89
N GLY A 44 -6.56 -12.20 9.70
CA GLY A 44 -7.41 -12.44 8.53
C GLY A 44 -8.52 -11.39 8.38
N TRP A 45 -9.20 -11.04 9.48
CA TRP A 45 -10.21 -9.96 9.48
C TRP A 45 -9.61 -8.58 9.22
N THR A 46 -8.44 -8.29 9.78
CA THR A 46 -7.72 -7.03 9.51
C THR A 46 -7.34 -6.92 8.04
N PHE A 47 -6.78 -7.97 7.44
CA PHE A 47 -6.43 -7.97 6.01
C PHE A 47 -7.68 -7.89 5.12
N ALA A 48 -8.77 -8.55 5.50
CA ALA A 48 -10.04 -8.41 4.78
C ALA A 48 -10.56 -6.96 4.84
N ALA A 49 -10.65 -6.36 6.04
CA ALA A 49 -11.15 -5.00 6.18
C ALA A 49 -10.29 -3.96 5.44
N LEU A 50 -8.96 -4.00 5.65
CA LEU A 50 -8.02 -3.07 5.03
C LEU A 50 -7.91 -3.30 3.52
N GLY A 51 -7.91 -4.56 3.08
CA GLY A 51 -7.92 -4.92 1.66
C GLY A 51 -9.19 -4.48 0.96
N ALA A 52 -10.36 -4.65 1.59
CA ALA A 52 -11.62 -4.15 1.05
C ALA A 52 -11.62 -2.63 0.92
N PHE A 53 -11.18 -1.91 1.97
CA PHE A 53 -11.06 -0.46 1.93
C PHE A 53 -10.18 0.00 0.76
N LEU A 54 -8.98 -0.58 0.64
CA LEU A 54 -8.02 -0.20 -0.40
C LEU A 54 -8.50 -0.60 -1.80
N GLY A 55 -9.15 -1.76 -1.93
CA GLY A 55 -9.71 -2.26 -3.17
C GLY A 55 -10.86 -1.37 -3.67
N ILE A 56 -11.80 -1.00 -2.79
CA ILE A 56 -12.93 -0.14 -3.15
C ILE A 56 -12.46 1.26 -3.52
N THR A 57 -11.59 1.86 -2.70
CA THR A 57 -11.07 3.22 -2.96
C THR A 57 -10.20 3.25 -4.22
N GLY A 58 -9.38 2.22 -4.46
CA GLY A 58 -8.59 2.06 -5.67
C GLY A 58 -9.44 1.87 -6.92
N LEU A 59 -10.43 0.96 -6.89
CA LEU A 59 -11.35 0.75 -8.01
C LEU A 59 -12.13 2.02 -8.33
N HIS A 60 -12.63 2.71 -7.30
CA HIS A 60 -13.32 3.98 -7.48
C HIS A 60 -12.41 5.01 -8.18
N MET A 61 -11.17 5.16 -7.70
CA MET A 61 -10.21 6.11 -8.26
C MET A 61 -9.77 5.75 -9.68
N MET A 62 -9.60 4.46 -9.97
CA MET A 62 -9.23 3.93 -11.28
C MET A 62 -10.34 4.10 -12.31
N LEU A 63 -11.61 3.87 -11.91
CA LEU A 63 -12.77 3.91 -12.80
C LEU A 63 -13.37 5.31 -12.95
N THR A 64 -13.11 6.22 -12.02
CA THR A 64 -13.60 7.59 -12.08
C THR A 64 -12.62 8.44 -12.90
N TRP A 65 -12.85 8.48 -14.22
CA TRP A 65 -12.05 9.26 -15.16
C TRP A 65 -12.93 10.17 -16.03
N PRO A 66 -12.50 11.42 -16.32
CA PRO A 66 -11.31 12.10 -15.79
C PRO A 66 -11.48 12.54 -14.33
N LEU A 67 -10.41 12.48 -13.54
CA LEU A 67 -10.39 13.12 -12.21
C LEU A 67 -10.56 14.62 -12.39
N ALA A 68 -11.37 15.27 -11.55
CA ALA A 68 -11.52 16.73 -11.56
C ALA A 68 -10.14 17.37 -11.39
N GLN A 69 -9.64 17.99 -12.46
CA GLN A 69 -8.32 18.58 -12.49
C GLN A 69 -8.37 19.92 -11.76
N ILE A 70 -7.40 20.16 -10.89
CA ILE A 70 -7.10 21.52 -10.44
C ILE A 70 -6.35 22.18 -11.59
N ASP A 71 -6.91 23.26 -12.14
CA ASP A 71 -6.25 24.03 -13.21
C ASP A 71 -4.82 24.40 -12.78
N GLY A 72 -3.82 23.93 -13.54
CA GLY A 72 -2.40 24.17 -13.29
C GLY A 72 -1.66 23.11 -12.45
N ALA A 73 -2.35 22.10 -11.89
CA ALA A 73 -1.72 21.02 -11.13
C ALA A 73 -1.52 19.76 -11.98
N PHE A 74 -0.31 19.56 -12.53
CA PHE A 74 0.02 18.36 -13.31
C PHE A 74 0.04 17.07 -12.47
N CYS A 75 0.25 17.17 -11.16
CA CYS A 75 0.35 16.02 -10.27
C CYS A 75 -0.92 15.15 -10.26
N CYS A 76 -2.11 15.73 -10.39
CA CYS A 76 -3.37 15.01 -10.28
C CYS A 76 -3.88 14.37 -11.59
N ALA A 77 -3.19 14.58 -12.72
CA ALA A 77 -3.68 14.17 -14.03
C ALA A 77 -3.68 12.65 -14.26
N VAL A 78 -2.78 11.93 -13.57
CA VAL A 78 -2.53 10.48 -13.74
C VAL A 78 -2.67 9.69 -12.43
N ASP A 79 -3.28 10.33 -11.43
CA ASP A 79 -3.51 9.78 -10.10
C ASP A 79 -4.34 8.49 -10.10
N ASN A 80 -5.26 8.35 -11.06
CA ASN A 80 -6.03 7.13 -11.29
C ASN A 80 -5.15 5.92 -11.65
N ILE A 81 -4.08 6.15 -12.39
CA ILE A 81 -3.14 5.11 -12.81
C ILE A 81 -2.12 4.85 -11.70
N THR A 82 -1.48 5.89 -11.17
CA THR A 82 -0.36 5.69 -10.24
C THR A 82 -0.80 5.35 -8.83
N PHE A 83 -1.98 5.78 -8.39
CA PHE A 83 -2.52 5.43 -7.06
C PHE A 83 -3.69 4.45 -7.18
N GLY A 84 -4.63 4.69 -8.09
CA GLY A 84 -5.85 3.89 -8.23
C GLY A 84 -5.59 2.43 -8.60
N GLU A 85 -4.91 2.17 -9.72
CA GLU A 85 -4.61 0.81 -10.19
C GLU A 85 -3.82 -0.04 -9.15
N PRO A 86 -2.68 0.42 -8.59
CA PRO A 86 -1.93 -0.40 -7.64
C PRO A 86 -2.70 -0.62 -6.34
N ALA A 87 -3.45 0.37 -5.87
CA ALA A 87 -4.28 0.20 -4.68
C ALA A 87 -5.45 -0.76 -4.91
N ALA A 88 -6.12 -0.68 -6.06
CA ALA A 88 -7.17 -1.63 -6.43
C ALA A 88 -6.63 -3.06 -6.43
N PHE A 89 -5.50 -3.27 -7.11
CA PHE A 89 -4.86 -4.57 -7.22
C PHE A 89 -4.40 -5.09 -5.86
N PHE A 90 -3.62 -4.31 -5.11
CA PHE A 90 -3.11 -4.71 -3.80
C PHE A 90 -4.23 -4.92 -2.79
N GLY A 91 -5.26 -4.07 -2.80
CA GLY A 91 -6.42 -4.16 -1.91
C GLY A 91 -7.22 -5.44 -2.15
N VAL A 92 -7.55 -5.74 -3.41
CA VAL A 92 -8.31 -6.95 -3.78
C VAL A 92 -7.54 -8.22 -3.39
N LEU A 93 -6.24 -8.30 -3.70
CA LEU A 93 -5.42 -9.45 -3.30
C LEU A 93 -5.37 -9.59 -1.77
N THR A 94 -5.18 -8.49 -1.05
CA THR A 94 -5.15 -8.49 0.42
C THR A 94 -6.49 -8.91 1.03
N PHE A 95 -7.61 -8.48 0.43
CA PHE A 95 -8.95 -8.87 0.84
C PHE A 95 -9.12 -10.39 0.77
N PHE A 96 -8.81 -10.98 -0.39
CA PHE A 96 -8.91 -12.42 -0.58
C PHE A 96 -7.90 -13.20 0.27
N ALA A 97 -6.70 -12.67 0.51
CA ALA A 97 -5.75 -13.25 1.45
C ALA A 97 -6.35 -13.30 2.88
N GLY A 98 -6.99 -12.22 3.33
CA GLY A 98 -7.69 -12.17 4.61
C GLY A 98 -8.78 -13.23 4.73
N LEU A 99 -9.64 -13.35 3.71
CA LEU A 99 -10.67 -14.39 3.66
C LEU A 99 -10.09 -15.81 3.65
N ALA A 100 -9.00 -16.04 2.92
CA ALA A 100 -8.32 -17.32 2.87
C ALA A 100 -7.75 -17.72 4.24
N ILE A 101 -7.17 -16.76 4.97
CA ILE A 101 -6.69 -16.97 6.35
C ILE A 101 -7.86 -17.35 7.27
N ILE A 102 -8.96 -16.60 7.24
CA ILE A 102 -10.15 -16.89 8.08
C ILE A 102 -10.69 -18.29 7.76
N ARG A 103 -10.77 -18.65 6.47
CA ARG A 103 -11.29 -19.94 6.02
C ARG A 103 -10.37 -21.10 6.44
N GLY A 104 -9.06 -20.89 6.40
CA GLY A 104 -8.04 -21.85 6.81
C GLY A 104 -8.06 -22.09 8.32
N GLU A 105 -8.08 -21.03 9.12
CA GLU A 105 -8.21 -21.11 10.59
C GLU A 105 -9.46 -21.87 11.00
N ARG A 106 -10.62 -21.52 10.43
CA ARG A 106 -11.88 -22.20 10.75
C ARG A 106 -11.88 -23.68 10.40
N ALA A 107 -11.12 -24.10 9.38
CA ALA A 107 -11.00 -25.51 9.03
C ALA A 107 -10.12 -26.27 10.04
N GLU A 108 -9.06 -25.63 10.54
CA GLU A 108 -8.21 -26.18 11.59
C GLU A 108 -8.96 -26.29 12.92
N ASP A 109 -9.71 -25.25 13.31
CA ASP A 109 -10.53 -25.24 14.54
C ASP A 109 -11.59 -26.35 14.54
N ARG A 110 -12.12 -26.72 13.37
CA ARG A 110 -13.08 -27.83 13.21
C ARG A 110 -12.42 -29.21 13.09
N GLY A 111 -11.08 -29.28 13.08
CA GLY A 111 -10.34 -30.53 12.89
C GLY A 111 -10.41 -31.11 11.48
N GLU A 112 -10.84 -30.33 10.48
CA GLU A 112 -10.97 -30.80 9.09
C GLU A 112 -9.61 -30.95 8.41
N ARG A 113 -8.74 -29.96 8.61
CA ARG A 113 -7.41 -29.88 7.99
C ARG A 113 -6.53 -28.92 8.78
N LYS A 114 -5.25 -29.25 8.97
CA LYS A 114 -4.25 -28.34 9.54
C LYS A 114 -4.06 -27.10 8.64
N PHE A 115 -4.03 -25.91 9.22
CA PHE A 115 -3.80 -24.69 8.45
C PHE A 115 -2.35 -24.65 7.93
N ASP A 116 -2.21 -24.69 6.61
CA ASP A 116 -0.94 -24.49 5.92
C ASP A 116 -0.94 -23.09 5.31
N VAL A 117 -0.29 -22.15 5.99
CA VAL A 117 -0.19 -20.73 5.60
C VAL A 117 0.48 -20.60 4.24
N VAL A 118 1.54 -21.36 3.98
CA VAL A 118 2.32 -21.27 2.75
C VAL A 118 1.45 -21.77 1.59
N ALA A 119 0.88 -22.97 1.70
CA ALA A 119 0.03 -23.50 0.64
C ALA A 119 -1.21 -22.62 0.38
N THR A 120 -1.75 -21.98 1.41
CA THR A 120 -2.94 -21.12 1.30
C THR A 120 -2.64 -19.81 0.58
N LEU A 121 -1.54 -19.14 0.93
CA LEU A 121 -1.25 -17.78 0.45
C LEU A 121 -0.39 -17.74 -0.81
N ARG A 122 0.40 -18.78 -1.08
CA ARG A 122 1.41 -18.78 -2.15
C ARG A 122 0.86 -18.44 -3.55
N PRO A 123 -0.31 -18.93 -3.99
CA PRO A 123 -0.87 -18.52 -5.28
C PRO A 123 -1.15 -17.00 -5.36
N ILE A 124 -1.68 -16.42 -4.29
CA ILE A 124 -1.94 -14.97 -4.19
C ILE A 124 -0.61 -14.20 -4.22
N LEU A 125 0.40 -14.70 -3.51
CA LEU A 125 1.72 -14.08 -3.48
C LEU A 125 2.40 -14.07 -4.86
N TYR A 126 2.24 -15.13 -5.68
CA TYR A 126 2.75 -15.11 -7.05
C TYR A 126 2.09 -14.05 -7.93
N VAL A 127 0.77 -13.84 -7.77
CA VAL A 127 0.07 -12.76 -8.45
C VAL A 127 0.58 -11.40 -7.95
N ALA A 128 0.79 -11.25 -6.64
CA ALA A 128 1.38 -10.04 -6.06
C ALA A 128 2.80 -9.78 -6.60
N ALA A 129 3.61 -10.82 -6.82
CA ALA A 129 4.95 -10.70 -7.38
C ALA A 129 4.95 -10.11 -8.79
N ILE A 130 3.99 -10.47 -9.64
CA ILE A 130 3.82 -9.88 -10.97
C ILE A 130 3.42 -8.40 -10.84
N GLY A 131 2.48 -8.07 -9.95
CA GLY A 131 2.13 -6.67 -9.67
C GLY A 131 3.30 -5.85 -9.12
N GLY A 132 4.23 -6.49 -8.40
CA GLY A 132 5.45 -5.86 -7.91
C GLY A 132 6.36 -5.34 -9.03
N ILE A 133 6.38 -6.01 -10.19
CA ILE A 133 7.07 -5.50 -11.38
C ILE A 133 6.45 -4.18 -11.84
N GLY A 134 5.11 -4.10 -11.86
CA GLY A 134 4.39 -2.87 -12.18
C GLY A 134 4.74 -1.71 -11.23
N LEU A 135 4.85 -1.97 -9.93
CA LEU A 135 5.27 -0.95 -8.95
C LEU A 135 6.69 -0.42 -9.22
N ILE A 136 7.63 -1.27 -9.66
CA ILE A 136 8.97 -0.83 -10.06
C ILE A 136 8.88 0.11 -11.26
N PHE A 137 8.08 -0.24 -12.28
CA PHE A 137 7.88 0.65 -13.42
C PHE A 137 7.21 1.97 -13.04
N PHE A 138 6.25 1.97 -12.11
CA PHE A 138 5.70 3.22 -11.57
C PHE A 138 6.77 4.07 -10.88
N GLY A 139 7.64 3.46 -10.07
CA GLY A 139 8.79 4.12 -9.46
C GLY A 139 9.69 4.83 -10.48
N ILE A 140 10.03 4.14 -11.57
CA ILE A 140 10.85 4.68 -12.67
C ILE A 140 10.11 5.77 -13.42
N ALA A 141 8.84 5.53 -13.78
CA ALA A 141 8.02 6.46 -14.55
C ALA A 141 7.78 7.76 -13.77
N GLY A 142 7.46 7.69 -12.48
CA GLY A 142 7.22 8.87 -11.66
C GLY A 142 8.45 9.78 -11.55
N MET A 143 9.66 9.21 -11.54
CA MET A 143 10.90 9.98 -11.64
C MET A 143 11.13 10.56 -13.03
N HIS A 144 10.94 9.75 -14.07
CA HIS A 144 11.18 10.16 -15.46
C HIS A 144 10.23 11.29 -15.91
N PHE A 145 8.97 11.22 -15.52
CA PHE A 145 7.93 12.21 -15.87
C PHE A 145 7.75 13.30 -14.80
N GLY A 146 8.50 13.27 -13.70
CA GLY A 146 8.50 14.32 -12.68
C GLY A 146 7.20 14.43 -11.86
N MET A 147 6.51 13.32 -11.65
CA MET A 147 5.17 13.29 -11.06
C MET A 147 5.11 13.71 -9.58
N TRP A 148 6.12 13.35 -8.79
CA TRP A 148 6.14 13.55 -7.34
C TRP A 148 6.96 14.77 -6.89
N ARG A 149 7.06 15.79 -7.75
CA ARG A 149 7.75 17.02 -7.37
C ARG A 149 6.93 17.76 -6.30
N PRO A 150 7.56 18.16 -5.18
CA PRO A 150 6.84 18.82 -4.10
C PRO A 150 6.22 20.13 -4.58
N PRO A 151 4.93 20.38 -4.31
CA PRO A 151 4.33 21.69 -4.59
C PRO A 151 4.80 22.73 -3.57
N ASP A 152 4.92 23.99 -4.01
CA ASP A 152 5.32 25.11 -3.15
C ASP A 152 4.23 25.49 -2.12
N THR A 153 3.01 24.99 -2.29
CA THR A 153 1.83 25.38 -1.51
C THR A 153 1.59 24.50 -0.28
N GLU A 154 2.05 23.25 -0.27
CA GLU A 154 1.73 22.31 0.82
C GLU A 154 2.61 22.52 2.06
N PRO A 155 2.06 22.55 3.29
CA PRO A 155 2.79 22.93 4.50
C PRO A 155 4.13 22.21 4.73
N ILE A 156 4.15 20.89 4.52
CA ILE A 156 5.34 20.05 4.71
C ILE A 156 6.10 19.88 3.39
N ALA A 157 5.42 19.55 2.28
CA ALA A 157 6.09 19.28 1.01
C ALA A 157 6.87 20.52 0.50
N ARG A 158 6.37 21.74 0.74
CA ARG A 158 7.08 22.99 0.40
C ARG A 158 8.47 23.12 1.03
N LEU A 159 8.71 22.47 2.18
CA LEU A 159 10.01 22.49 2.83
C LEU A 159 11.08 21.76 2.00
N MET A 160 10.64 20.94 1.06
CA MET A 160 11.46 20.20 0.11
C MET A 160 11.31 20.70 -1.32
N ALA A 161 10.67 21.86 -1.53
CA ALA A 161 10.54 22.47 -2.85
C ALA A 161 11.92 22.61 -3.52
N GLY A 162 12.01 22.18 -4.79
CA GLY A 162 13.27 22.16 -5.56
C GLY A 162 14.25 21.03 -5.20
N SER A 163 13.94 20.21 -4.18
CA SER A 163 14.74 19.03 -3.81
C SER A 163 14.27 17.75 -4.51
N LEU A 164 15.19 16.80 -4.70
CA LEU A 164 14.88 15.45 -5.15
C LEU A 164 14.49 14.50 -4.02
N LEU A 165 14.47 14.96 -2.76
CA LEU A 165 14.28 14.08 -1.60
C LEU A 165 12.93 13.37 -1.60
N GLU A 166 11.83 14.10 -1.83
CA GLU A 166 10.49 13.51 -1.87
C GLU A 166 10.26 12.64 -3.12
N PRO A 167 10.65 13.06 -4.35
CA PRO A 167 10.61 12.16 -5.51
C PRO A 167 11.39 10.85 -5.30
N LEU A 168 12.57 10.92 -4.70
CA LEU A 168 13.38 9.74 -4.41
C LEU A 168 12.77 8.87 -3.31
N LEU A 169 12.13 9.47 -2.29
CA LEU A 169 11.37 8.74 -1.29
C LEU A 169 10.20 8.00 -1.94
N MET A 170 9.44 8.65 -2.83
CA MET A 170 8.34 8.04 -3.54
C MET A 170 8.81 6.90 -4.45
N MET A 171 9.87 7.12 -5.23
CA MET A 171 10.50 6.07 -6.02
C MET A 171 10.92 4.88 -5.15
N PHE A 172 11.56 5.15 -4.01
CA PHE A 172 11.98 4.12 -3.07
C PHE A 172 10.78 3.34 -2.51
N LEU A 173 9.68 4.02 -2.16
CA LEU A 173 8.46 3.38 -1.66
C LEU A 173 7.81 2.48 -2.72
N TYR A 174 7.67 2.95 -3.96
CA TYR A 174 7.14 2.14 -5.07
C TYR A 174 8.04 0.94 -5.38
N CYS A 175 9.33 1.18 -5.63
CA CYS A 175 10.29 0.12 -5.97
C CYS A 175 10.51 -0.85 -4.80
N GLY A 176 10.57 -0.35 -3.57
CA GLY A 176 10.74 -1.14 -2.36
C GLY A 176 9.55 -2.03 -2.06
N THR A 177 8.33 -1.50 -2.17
CA THR A 177 7.09 -2.31 -2.08
C THR A 177 7.03 -3.33 -3.21
N GLY A 178 7.39 -2.94 -4.44
CA GLY A 178 7.44 -3.84 -5.59
C GLY A 178 8.41 -5.01 -5.40
N LEU A 179 9.63 -4.71 -4.94
CA LEU A 179 10.64 -5.71 -4.63
C LEU A 179 10.19 -6.64 -3.50
N ALA A 180 9.57 -6.10 -2.44
CA ALA A 180 9.01 -6.90 -1.38
C ALA A 180 7.91 -7.85 -1.90
N ALA A 181 7.00 -7.38 -2.76
CA ALA A 181 5.97 -8.20 -3.38
C ALA A 181 6.58 -9.32 -4.25
N MET A 182 7.59 -9.01 -5.06
CA MET A 182 8.31 -9.97 -5.91
C MET A 182 8.98 -11.10 -5.11
N LEU A 183 9.52 -10.79 -3.93
CA LEU A 183 10.19 -11.76 -3.08
C LEU A 183 9.23 -12.57 -2.20
N SER A 184 7.98 -12.12 -2.05
CA SER A 184 7.00 -12.70 -1.13
C SER A 184 6.72 -14.21 -1.33
N PRO A 185 6.63 -14.78 -2.56
CA PRO A 185 6.35 -16.21 -2.75
C PRO A 185 7.53 -17.10 -2.32
N PHE A 186 8.74 -16.53 -2.34
CA PHE A 186 10.00 -17.23 -2.10
C PHE A 186 10.51 -17.02 -0.66
N ALA A 187 9.92 -16.09 0.07
CA ALA A 187 10.27 -15.80 1.46
C ALA A 187 10.25 -17.03 2.39
N PRO A 188 9.30 -17.99 2.26
CA PRO A 188 9.30 -19.21 3.06
C PRO A 188 10.40 -20.22 2.69
N GLU A 189 10.98 -20.13 1.49
CA GLU A 189 11.89 -21.15 0.96
C GLU A 189 13.35 -20.88 1.31
N ASN A 190 13.72 -19.62 1.51
CA ASN A 190 15.09 -19.21 1.77
C ASN A 190 15.15 -18.19 2.90
N LYS A 191 15.89 -18.51 3.97
CA LYS A 191 16.06 -17.65 5.16
C LYS A 191 16.55 -16.24 4.83
N HIS A 192 17.43 -16.09 3.83
CA HIS A 192 17.97 -14.79 3.43
C HIS A 192 16.92 -13.95 2.71
N ILE A 193 16.17 -14.58 1.79
CA ILE A 193 15.04 -13.94 1.10
C ILE A 193 13.96 -13.58 2.12
N GLY A 194 13.60 -14.48 3.02
CA GLY A 194 12.62 -14.22 4.07
C GLY A 194 13.02 -13.07 5.01
N ARG A 195 14.31 -12.97 5.39
CA ARG A 195 14.82 -11.85 6.19
C ARG A 195 14.77 -10.54 5.43
N PHE A 196 15.22 -10.52 4.18
CA PHE A 196 15.17 -9.32 3.35
C PHE A 196 13.73 -8.88 3.10
N PHE A 197 12.85 -9.79 2.71
CA PHE A 197 11.41 -9.55 2.57
C PHE A 197 10.84 -8.93 3.84
N THR A 198 11.07 -9.54 5.00
CA THR A 198 10.58 -9.02 6.29
C THR A 198 11.04 -7.58 6.55
N LEU A 199 12.32 -7.29 6.32
CA LEU A 199 12.88 -5.95 6.53
C LEU A 199 12.33 -4.94 5.52
N ALA A 200 12.26 -5.31 4.23
CA ALA A 200 11.76 -4.46 3.17
C ALA A 200 10.27 -4.15 3.36
N THR A 201 9.44 -5.16 3.63
CA THR A 201 8.00 -4.99 3.87
C THR A 201 7.75 -4.14 5.11
N TRP A 202 8.43 -4.42 6.22
CA TRP A 202 8.26 -3.62 7.44
C TRP A 202 8.75 -2.18 7.24
N GLY A 203 9.96 -2.00 6.70
CA GLY A 203 10.58 -0.68 6.52
C GLY A 203 9.78 0.20 5.56
N CYS A 204 9.39 -0.34 4.40
CA CYS A 204 8.51 0.38 3.47
C CYS A 204 7.14 0.65 4.09
N GLY A 205 6.58 -0.30 4.87
CA GLY A 205 5.31 -0.08 5.56
C GLY A 205 5.34 1.07 6.57
N VAL A 206 6.42 1.16 7.36
CA VAL A 206 6.66 2.28 8.28
C VAL A 206 6.80 3.59 7.52
N LEU A 207 7.55 3.60 6.41
CA LEU A 207 7.75 4.80 5.60
C LEU A 207 6.47 5.25 4.89
N TRP A 208 5.62 4.32 4.43
CA TRP A 208 4.28 4.62 3.92
C TRP A 208 3.39 5.26 4.98
N CYS A 209 3.38 4.73 6.20
CA CYS A 209 2.65 5.34 7.31
C CYS A 209 3.20 6.75 7.64
N PHE A 210 4.52 6.91 7.67
CA PHE A 210 5.16 8.19 7.92
C PHE A 210 4.77 9.24 6.86
N LEU A 211 4.88 8.88 5.57
CA LEU A 211 4.44 9.72 4.47
C LEU A 211 2.94 10.06 4.59
N ALA A 212 2.11 9.08 4.92
CA ALA A 212 0.69 9.34 5.09
C ALA A 212 0.43 10.35 6.21
N PHE A 213 1.15 10.30 7.33
CA PHE A 213 1.02 11.27 8.41
C PHE A 213 1.45 12.68 8.01
N THR A 214 2.52 12.83 7.23
CA THR A 214 2.94 14.15 6.73
C THR A 214 1.92 14.71 5.73
N VAL A 215 1.34 13.86 4.89
CA VAL A 215 0.29 14.25 3.94
C VAL A 215 -1.02 14.55 4.66
N PHE A 216 -1.41 13.83 5.71
CA PHE A 216 -2.59 14.14 6.53
C PHE A 216 -2.51 15.56 7.09
N TYR A 217 -1.37 15.90 7.68
CA TYR A 217 -1.12 17.24 8.20
C TYR A 217 -1.21 18.28 7.07
N SER A 218 -0.59 18.01 5.92
CA SER A 218 -0.55 18.94 4.79
C SER A 218 -1.93 19.15 4.17
N HIS A 219 -2.74 18.10 4.04
CA HIS A 219 -4.11 18.16 3.52
C HIS A 219 -5.05 18.96 4.42
N VAL A 220 -4.92 18.85 5.74
CA VAL A 220 -5.66 19.71 6.68
C VAL A 220 -5.22 21.17 6.53
N GLY A 221 -3.94 21.41 6.24
CA GLY A 221 -3.41 22.75 6.02
C GLY A 221 -3.93 23.46 4.76
N PHE A 222 -4.66 22.78 3.87
CA PHE A 222 -5.36 23.44 2.76
C PHE A 222 -6.60 24.23 3.21
N PHE A 223 -7.15 23.92 4.39
CA PHE A 223 -8.27 24.69 4.90
C PHE A 223 -7.78 26.07 5.37
N PRO A 224 -8.45 27.16 4.97
CA PRO A 224 -8.06 28.49 5.43
C PRO A 224 -8.10 28.54 6.96
N PRO A 225 -7.11 29.18 7.63
CA PRO A 225 -7.13 29.33 9.07
C PRO A 225 -8.41 30.07 9.49
N ALA A 226 -8.95 29.70 10.66
CA ALA A 226 -10.05 30.45 11.25
C ALA A 226 -9.62 31.92 11.40
N ALA A 227 -10.37 32.81 10.75
CA ALA A 227 -10.18 34.25 10.85
C ALA A 227 -10.44 34.75 12.28
#